data_AF-A0AAV2NL03-F1
#
_entry.id   AF-A0AAV2NL03-F1
#
_cell.length_a   1.000
_cell.length_b   1.000
_cell.length_c   1.000
_cell.angle_alpha   90.00
_cell.angle_beta   90.00
_cell.angle_gamma   90.00
#
_symmetry.space_group_name_H-M   'P 1'
#
loop_
_entity.id
_entity.type
_entity.pdbx_description
1 polymer ?
#
loop_
_entity_poly.entity_id
_entity_poly.type
_entity_poly.pdbx_seq_one_letter_code
_entity_poly.pdbx_strand_id
1 'polypeptide(L)' 'MDSELIKINKLKSVEDWTTWKFQIKVMMIANDCFGVANGTMTKPELPNQNANTEIRAAYQKDLKPWM' A
#
# COMPACT_ATOMS: atom_id res chain seq x y z
N MET A 1 1.83 -0.04 19.65
CA MET A 1 1.57 -1.47 19.37
C MET A 1 2.83 -1.98 18.72
N ASP A 2 3.57 -2.85 19.40
CA ASP A 2 4.65 -3.61 18.77
C ASP A 2 4.09 -4.21 17.48
N SER A 3 4.72 -3.85 16.36
CA SER A 3 4.38 -4.43 15.07
C SER A 3 4.67 -5.91 15.19
N GLU A 4 3.63 -6.71 15.40
CA GLU A 4 3.70 -8.16 15.37
C GLU A 4 4.20 -8.50 13.96
N LEU A 5 5.52 -8.66 13.82
CA LEU A 5 6.17 -8.83 12.53
C LEU A 5 5.54 -10.04 11.86
N ILE A 6 4.64 -9.79 10.90
CA ILE A 6 3.95 -10.83 10.15
C ILE A 6 5.04 -11.64 9.45
N LYS A 7 5.29 -12.84 9.96
CA LYS A 7 6.39 -13.69 9.51
C LYS A 7 5.97 -14.35 8.19
N ILE A 8 6.35 -13.74 7.08
CA ILE A 8 6.16 -14.33 5.75
C ILE A 8 7.30 -15.31 5.48
N ASN A 9 6.95 -16.53 5.10
CA ASN A 9 7.96 -17.51 4.70
C ASN A 9 8.58 -17.06 3.38
N LYS A 10 9.89 -17.28 3.18
CA LYS A 10 10.49 -17.03 1.87
C LYS A 10 9.97 -18.06 0.87
N LEU A 11 9.62 -17.62 -0.34
CA LEU A 11 9.29 -18.52 -1.44
C LEU A 11 10.54 -19.28 -1.86
N LYS A 12 10.58 -20.59 -1.61
CA LYS A 12 11.74 -21.45 -1.92
C LYS A 12 11.50 -22.37 -3.12
N SER A 13 10.25 -22.80 -3.32
CA SER A 13 9.85 -23.67 -4.42
C SER A 13 8.43 -23.33 -4.89
N VAL A 14 8.05 -23.89 -6.04
CA VAL A 14 6.69 -23.74 -6.60
C VAL A 14 5.63 -24.35 -5.67
N GLU A 15 5.99 -25.36 -4.89
CA GLU A 15 5.09 -26.01 -3.92
C GLU A 15 4.65 -25.05 -2.81
N ASP A 16 5.53 -24.12 -2.43
CA ASP A 16 5.25 -23.09 -1.41
C ASP A 16 4.44 -21.90 -1.96
N TRP A 17 4.21 -21.83 -3.28
CA TRP A 17 3.64 -20.67 -3.95
C TRP A 17 2.26 -20.27 -3.41
N THR A 18 1.38 -21.26 -3.24
CA THR A 18 0.00 -21.01 -2.78
C THR A 18 -0.02 -20.43 -1.38
N THR A 19 0.77 -21.00 -0.46
CA THR A 19 0.90 -20.55 0.92
C THR A 19 1.52 -19.16 0.99
N TRP A 20 2.60 -18.93 0.24
CA TRP A 20 3.26 -17.64 0.16
C TRP A 20 2.31 -16.55 -0.35
N LYS A 21 1.59 -16.82 -1.44
CA LYS A 21 0.63 -15.89 -2.03
C LYS A 21 -0.50 -15.54 -1.06
N PHE A 22 -0.98 -16.52 -0.29
CA PHE A 22 -1.99 -16.27 0.74
C PHE A 22 -1.45 -15.37 1.86
N GLN A 23 -0.25 -15.64 2.38
CA GLN A 23 0.38 -14.82 3.42
C GLN A 23 0.56 -13.37 2.97
N ILE A 24 1.03 -13.15 1.74
CA ILE A 24 1.18 -11.82 1.15
C ILE A 24 -0.18 -11.11 1.04
N LYS A 25 -1.21 -11.81 0.53
CA LYS A 25 -2.55 -11.24 0.39
C LYS A 25 -3.13 -10.80 1.74
N VAL A 26 -3.02 -11.63 2.77
CA VAL A 26 -3.50 -11.32 4.12
C VAL A 26 -2.76 -10.11 4.69
N MET A 27 -1.43 -10.05 4.54
CA MET A 27 -0.63 -8.90 4.98
C MET A 27 -1.07 -7.61 4.29
N MET A 28 -1.25 -7.65 2.97
CA MET A 28 -1.66 -6.48 2.19
C MET A 28 -3.05 -5.98 2.58
N ILE A 29 -3.99 -6.88 2.88
CA ILE A 29 -5.33 -6.51 3.36
C ILE A 29 -5.25 -5.91 4.76
N ALA A 30 -4.49 -6.53 5.67
CA ALA A 30 -4.35 -6.04 7.04
C ALA A 30 -3.71 -4.65 7.14
N ASN A 31 -2.86 -4.30 6.18
CA ASN A 31 -2.19 -2.99 6.10
C ASN A 31 -2.86 -2.03 5.11
N ASP A 32 -4.06 -2.36 4.59
CA ASP A 32 -4.79 -1.58 3.59
C ASP A 32 -3.97 -1.23 2.31
N CYS A 33 -2.94 -2.03 2.03
CA CYS A 33 -2.01 -1.85 0.91
C CYS A 33 -2.45 -2.62 -0.34
N PHE A 34 -3.52 -3.42 -0.24
CA PHE A 34 -4.00 -4.22 -1.37
C PHE A 34 -4.44 -3.34 -2.55
N GLY A 35 -5.00 -2.16 -2.28
CA GLY A 35 -5.35 -1.16 -3.28
C GLY A 35 -4.15 -0.62 -4.05
N VAL A 36 -2.98 -0.57 -3.41
CA VAL A 36 -1.73 -0.16 -4.07
C VAL A 36 -1.23 -1.28 -4.98
N ALA A 37 -1.22 -2.51 -4.49
CA ALA A 37 -0.73 -3.67 -5.26
C ALA A 37 -1.60 -4.01 -6.48
N ASN A 38 -2.91 -3.73 -6.43
CA ASN A 38 -3.84 -3.96 -7.54
C ASN A 38 -3.99 -2.74 -8.47
N GLY A 39 -3.35 -1.61 -8.16
CA GLY A 39 -3.40 -0.37 -8.95
C GLY A 39 -4.68 0.45 -8.80
N THR A 40 -5.57 0.11 -7.86
CA THR A 40 -6.79 0.90 -7.58
C THR A 40 -6.51 2.13 -6.73
N MET A 41 -5.39 2.15 -6.01
CA MET A 41 -4.91 3.26 -5.20
C MET A 41 -3.53 3.67 -5.69
N THR A 42 -3.42 4.87 -6.27
CA THR A 42 -2.16 5.45 -6.74
C THR A 42 -1.72 6.56 -5.81
N LYS A 43 -0.40 6.69 -5.63
CA LYS A 43 0.15 7.79 -4.86
C LYS A 43 -0.17 9.10 -5.58
N PRO A 44 -0.77 10.08 -4.89
CA PRO A 44 -1.06 11.38 -5.50
C PRO A 44 0.24 12.01 -6.02
N GLU A 45 0.17 12.57 -7.23
CA GLU A 45 1.30 13.31 -7.81
C GLU A 45 1.38 14.71 -7.22
N LEU A 46 2.62 15.22 -7.11
CA LEU A 46 2.88 16.57 -6.63
C LEU A 46 2.18 17.58 -7.55
N PRO A 47 1.27 18.42 -7.03
CA PRO A 47 0.60 19.42 -7.84
C PRO A 47 1.62 20.47 -8.33
N ASN A 48 1.42 20.96 -9.55
CA ASN A 48 2.26 21.99 -10.16
C ASN A 48 2.42 23.22 -9.24
N GLN A 49 3.54 23.93 -9.34
CA GLN A 49 3.80 25.11 -8.48
C GLN A 49 2.70 26.18 -8.58
N ASN A 50 1.98 26.26 -9.70
CA ASN A 50 0.87 27.18 -9.93
C ASN A 50 -0.52 26.63 -9.52
N ALA A 51 -0.57 25.46 -8.87
CA ALA A 51 -1.83 24.87 -8.43
C ALA A 51 -2.49 25.72 -7.34
N ASN A 52 -3.81 25.89 -7.46
CA ASN A 52 -4.63 26.67 -6.53
C ASN A 52 -4.64 26.05 -5.11
N THR A 53 -5.08 26.83 -4.12
CA THR A 53 -5.12 26.42 -2.71
C THR A 53 -5.99 25.18 -2.48
N GLU A 54 -7.08 25.03 -3.25
CA GLU A 54 -8.00 23.90 -3.16
C GLU A 54 -7.38 22.58 -3.65
N ILE A 55 -6.63 22.60 -4.75
CA ILE A 55 -5.89 21.45 -5.29
C ILE A 55 -4.78 21.03 -4.31
N ARG A 56 -4.10 22.00 -3.68
CA ARG A 56 -3.10 21.70 -2.64
C ARG A 56 -3.73 21.07 -1.39
N ALA A 57 -4.91 21.53 -0.99
CA ALA A 57 -5.65 20.96 0.15
C ALA A 57 -6.16 19.54 -0.15
N ALA A 58 -6.67 19.30 -1.36
CA ALA A 58 -7.05 17.97 -1.83
C ALA A 58 -5.84 17.02 -1.87
N TYR A 59 -4.71 17.47 -2.44
CA TYR A 59 -3.47 16.69 -2.43
C TYR A 59 -3.00 16.32 -1.02
N GLN A 60 -3.02 17.26 -0.07
CA GLN A 60 -2.66 16.95 1.33
C GLN A 60 -3.59 15.93 1.98
N LYS A 61 -4.90 16.01 1.68
CA LYS A 61 -5.87 15.03 2.16
C LYS A 61 -5.61 13.64 1.57
N ASP A 62 -5.35 13.58 0.27
CA ASP A 62 -5.09 12.33 -0.45
C ASP A 62 -3.71 11.73 -0.12
N LEU A 63 -2.77 12.56 0.35
CA LEU A 63 -1.44 12.14 0.79
C LEU A 63 -1.46 11.56 2.22
N LYS A 64 -2.48 11.87 3.03
CA LYS A 64 -2.57 11.42 4.44
C LYS A 64 -2.49 9.90 4.63
N PRO A 65 -3.07 9.04 3.77
CA PRO A 65 -2.91 7.58 3.87
C PRO A 65 -1.49 7.09 3.55
N TRP A 66 -0.62 7.95 3.02
CA TRP A 66 0.75 7.62 2.60
C TRP A 66 1.84 8.14 3.57
N MET A 67 1.47 8.89 4.61
CA MET A 67 2.38 9.41 5.65
C MET A 67 2.26 8.58 6.92
#